data_AF-A0A929BU57-F1
#
_entry.id   AF-A0A929BU57-F1
#
_cell.length_a   1.000
_cell.length_b   1.000
_cell.length_c   1.000
_cell.angle_alpha   90.00
_cell.angle_beta   90.00
_cell.angle_gamma   90.00
#
_symmetry.space_group_name_H-M   'P 1'
#
loop_
_entity.id
_entity.type
_entity.pdbx_description
1 polymer ?
#
loop_
_entity_poly.entity_id
_entity_poly.type
_entity_poly.pdbx_seq_one_letter_code
_entity_poly.pdbx_strand_id
1 'polypeptide(L)'
;MPTGHEWRSSIEGGEFQPSRTRFSRGVVLTSSAVILLIATIILWPIYQFTTSSVSAGDPTPVATNQTEPTIIHPSPTATLTPAATASQALISPTMLPVSPAQVVSSPLQEGLVVLALYEAGHSHLFAYQSMATPYTRLTSGPWNDITPSLSPDGRWLAFASDRSGPWDLYLLDLHSGELTSLTDTPQFEAAPSWSPDGNLLAYESYDQNFEIIIRSVFDDQTLLNLSQHPAADYQPTWSPQGRQLVFVSNRSGEPEIWLADFDEYGDERFSNLSLNPEMQESNPVWSPDGTSLAWAALQERNHSLFIWHPDQGARYVGSGDWPIWDPDSSILLTALRDANQTLLTAYQASDSQLALPPVVLPGSITGLTWGRQPLPSPLPQSLQQIVSEIPELPWSSGSGENSDTQNGREPLAPLINVQAPYPQLHDSVDEAFQALRAKVAAETGWDFLSSLENAFVPLTEPLPPGMGDDWLYTGRAFTFDSLPMNAGWVVMVPEMYGHQTYWRVYIKARFQNGSQGQPMRHIPWNFNARYAGDPLFYEQGGEIGLGIPAGYWVDFTEIAASLGWQRLPALPTWQSAFFAARFNEFFLPNDQSWQEAMFDLYPAEALLTPTPVFPPTLTPTRTPSWPIISTPSP
;
A
#
# COMPACT_ATOMS: atom_id res chain seq x y z
N MET A 1 63.75 1.48 37.06
CA MET A 1 64.54 0.73 36.05
C MET A 1 65.39 -0.30 36.78
N PRO A 2 65.65 -1.50 36.25
CA PRO A 2 65.16 -2.06 34.98
C PRO A 2 64.39 -3.41 35.13
N THR A 3 63.85 -3.91 34.00
CA THR A 3 63.63 -5.31 33.54
C THR A 3 63.85 -6.49 34.52
N GLY A 4 63.12 -7.61 34.48
CA GLY A 4 62.37 -8.26 33.37
C GLY A 4 62.96 -9.66 33.07
N HIS A 5 62.20 -10.57 32.43
CA HIS A 5 62.58 -11.96 32.01
C HIS A 5 62.77 -12.99 33.17
N GLU A 6 62.47 -14.29 33.04
CA GLU A 6 61.63 -15.10 32.12
C GLU A 6 61.46 -16.53 32.71
N TRP A 7 60.84 -17.45 31.95
CA TRP A 7 61.11 -18.90 31.82
C TRP A 7 59.88 -19.83 31.95
N ARG A 8 59.44 -20.35 30.79
CA ARG A 8 59.19 -21.77 30.39
C ARG A 8 58.78 -22.80 31.48
N SER A 9 57.93 -23.80 31.21
CA SER A 9 57.23 -24.23 29.98
C SER A 9 56.12 -25.25 30.31
N SER A 10 55.23 -25.50 29.35
CA SER A 10 54.15 -26.50 29.36
C SER A 10 54.59 -27.95 29.62
N ILE A 11 53.67 -28.79 30.16
CA ILE A 11 53.06 -29.94 29.46
C ILE A 11 52.02 -30.67 30.36
N GLU A 12 50.88 -31.01 29.73
CA GLU A 12 49.88 -32.08 29.96
C GLU A 12 49.46 -32.58 31.37
N GLY A 13 48.13 -32.67 31.55
CA GLY A 13 47.48 -33.97 31.81
C GLY A 13 46.87 -34.22 33.20
N GLY A 14 45.70 -34.87 33.22
CA GLY A 14 45.23 -35.63 34.39
C GLY A 14 43.82 -35.29 34.91
N GLU A 15 42.90 -36.22 34.69
CA GLU A 15 41.56 -36.30 35.28
C GLU A 15 41.53 -36.15 36.82
N PHE A 16 40.45 -35.59 37.39
CA PHE A 16 40.09 -35.85 38.79
C PHE A 16 38.57 -35.94 39.04
N GLN A 17 38.14 -37.19 39.21
CA GLN A 17 36.99 -37.71 39.97
C GLN A 17 37.52 -39.00 40.66
N PRO A 18 36.92 -39.58 41.72
CA PRO A 18 35.60 -39.30 42.29
C PRO A 18 35.52 -39.29 43.84
N SER A 19 34.26 -39.27 44.32
CA SER A 19 33.77 -39.92 45.57
C SER A 19 33.74 -39.08 46.87
N ARG A 20 32.84 -39.32 47.84
CA ARG A 20 32.04 -40.54 48.10
C ARG A 20 30.80 -40.31 49.02
N THR A 21 29.63 -40.84 48.61
CA THR A 21 28.56 -41.47 49.48
C THR A 21 27.74 -40.62 50.49
N ARG A 22 26.49 -40.97 50.90
CA ARG A 22 25.65 -42.19 50.75
C ARG A 22 24.13 -41.90 50.97
N PHE A 23 23.24 -42.52 50.16
CA PHE A 23 22.00 -43.31 50.47
C PHE A 23 21.07 -42.95 51.67
N SER A 24 19.73 -43.14 51.67
CA SER A 24 18.82 -43.94 50.80
C SER A 24 17.29 -43.69 50.94
N ARG A 25 16.56 -43.86 49.81
CA ARG A 25 15.27 -44.60 49.55
C ARG A 25 13.90 -44.28 50.20
N GLY A 26 12.91 -44.12 49.31
CA GLY A 26 11.44 -44.41 49.41
C GLY A 26 10.68 -43.61 48.31
N VAL A 27 9.98 -44.12 47.27
CA VAL A 27 9.03 -45.25 47.06
C VAL A 27 7.70 -44.98 47.82
N VAL A 28 6.50 -44.80 47.22
CA VAL A 28 5.99 -44.95 45.82
C VAL A 28 4.55 -44.32 45.65
N LEU A 29 4.13 -43.90 44.42
CA LEU A 29 2.73 -43.70 43.86
C LEU A 29 1.69 -42.83 44.68
N THR A 30 0.59 -42.22 44.20
CA THR A 30 -0.17 -42.11 42.92
C THR A 30 -1.21 -40.96 43.00
N SER A 31 -1.74 -40.49 41.85
CA SER A 31 -3.03 -39.77 41.64
C SER A 31 -3.20 -38.37 42.29
N SER A 32 -3.62 -37.28 41.63
CA SER A 32 -4.73 -37.02 40.67
C SER A 32 -6.13 -36.90 41.31
N ALA A 33 -6.77 -35.76 41.04
CA ALA A 33 -8.13 -35.31 41.39
C ALA A 33 -8.38 -34.70 42.79
N VAL A 34 -9.39 -33.80 42.82
CA VAL A 34 -9.93 -33.02 43.96
C VAL A 34 -9.09 -31.84 44.46
N ILE A 35 -9.38 -30.64 43.94
CA ILE A 35 -9.69 -29.43 44.72
C ILE A 35 -10.80 -28.68 43.96
N LEU A 36 -12.01 -28.71 44.51
CA LEU A 36 -13.17 -27.92 44.12
C LEU A 36 -14.01 -27.76 45.40
N LEU A 37 -14.47 -26.52 45.68
CA LEU A 37 -15.31 -26.13 46.84
C LEU A 37 -14.70 -26.25 48.25
N ILE A 38 -14.37 -25.09 48.84
CA ILE A 38 -15.07 -24.40 49.96
C ILE A 38 -14.45 -22.98 49.97
N ALA A 39 -15.06 -21.87 49.56
CA ALA A 39 -16.40 -21.29 49.74
C ALA A 39 -16.58 -20.47 51.04
N THR A 40 -16.57 -19.14 50.87
CA THR A 40 -17.08 -18.05 51.75
C THR A 40 -16.44 -17.90 53.15
N ILE A 41 -16.45 -16.75 53.83
CA ILE A 41 -17.39 -15.62 53.94
C ILE A 41 -16.56 -14.32 54.25
N ILE A 42 -16.86 -13.07 53.83
CA ILE A 42 -17.77 -12.07 54.47
C ILE A 42 -17.74 -10.73 53.68
N LEU A 43 -18.90 -10.03 53.65
CA LEU A 43 -19.19 -8.60 53.35
C LEU A 43 -19.28 -8.07 51.90
N TRP A 44 -20.54 -8.01 51.44
CA TRP A 44 -21.14 -7.03 50.53
C TRP A 44 -21.90 -5.97 51.39
N PRO A 45 -22.19 -4.73 50.92
CA PRO A 45 -23.46 -4.46 50.20
C PRO A 45 -23.30 -3.37 49.09
N ILE A 46 -24.34 -2.63 48.69
CA ILE A 46 -25.26 -2.90 47.56
C ILE A 46 -25.73 -1.53 46.99
N TYR A 47 -25.81 -1.36 45.66
CA TYR A 47 -26.83 -0.51 45.02
C TYR A 47 -27.31 -1.15 43.69
N GLN A 48 -28.57 -0.87 43.33
CA GLN A 48 -29.43 -1.76 42.55
C GLN A 48 -29.61 -1.34 41.08
N PHE A 49 -29.72 -2.32 40.18
CA PHE A 49 -30.40 -2.16 38.88
C PHE A 49 -31.79 -2.80 38.96
N THR A 50 -32.82 -2.06 38.56
CA THR A 50 -34.21 -2.54 38.52
C THR A 50 -34.57 -3.10 37.15
N THR A 51 -34.86 -4.40 37.05
CA THR A 51 -35.46 -5.03 35.87
C THR A 51 -36.97 -5.14 36.04
N SER A 52 -37.76 -4.46 35.21
CA SER A 52 -39.22 -4.61 35.17
C SER A 52 -39.65 -5.50 34.01
N SER A 53 -40.05 -6.73 34.31
CA SER A 53 -40.78 -7.62 33.38
C SER A 53 -42.23 -7.14 33.20
N VAL A 54 -42.72 -7.07 31.97
CA VAL A 54 -44.16 -6.81 31.68
C VAL A 54 -44.78 -8.01 30.97
N SER A 55 -45.99 -8.36 31.41
CA SER A 55 -46.77 -9.51 30.94
C SER A 55 -47.30 -9.32 29.52
N ALA A 56 -47.50 -10.44 28.81
CA ALA A 56 -48.34 -10.49 27.63
C ALA A 56 -49.81 -10.13 27.95
N GLY A 57 -50.50 -9.56 26.95
CA GLY A 57 -51.93 -9.25 26.97
C GLY A 57 -52.50 -9.24 25.55
N ASP A 58 -53.78 -9.60 25.40
CA ASP A 58 -54.44 -9.83 24.11
C ASP A 58 -54.54 -8.60 23.19
N PRO A 59 -54.44 -8.77 21.86
CA PRO A 59 -54.71 -7.70 20.91
C PRO A 59 -56.22 -7.51 20.69
N THR A 60 -56.72 -6.30 20.95
CA THR A 60 -58.03 -5.83 20.44
C THR A 60 -57.85 -4.53 19.66
N PRO A 61 -58.71 -4.26 18.65
CA PRO A 61 -58.26 -3.54 17.46
C PRO A 61 -58.33 -2.02 17.60
N VAL A 62 -57.24 -1.34 17.23
CA VAL A 62 -57.22 0.11 17.01
C VAL A 62 -57.08 0.36 15.51
N ALA A 63 -58.05 1.08 14.94
CA ALA A 63 -58.12 1.34 13.51
C ALA A 63 -56.98 2.26 13.05
N THR A 64 -56.17 1.75 12.13
CA THR A 64 -55.25 2.56 11.32
C THR A 64 -55.89 2.80 9.95
N ASN A 65 -56.01 4.07 9.55
CA ASN A 65 -56.48 4.42 8.21
C ASN A 65 -55.47 3.97 7.17
N GLN A 66 -55.77 2.87 6.47
CA GLN A 66 -55.04 2.47 5.29
C GLN A 66 -55.23 3.54 4.20
N THR A 67 -54.15 4.22 3.82
CA THR A 67 -54.07 4.91 2.53
C THR A 67 -53.56 3.90 1.52
N GLU A 68 -54.44 3.54 0.59
CA GLU A 68 -54.23 2.48 -0.40
C GLU A 68 -53.14 2.89 -1.41
N PRO A 69 -52.10 2.07 -1.64
CA PRO A 69 -51.16 2.32 -2.74
C PRO A 69 -51.88 2.08 -4.07
N THR A 70 -52.12 3.16 -4.81
CA THR A 70 -52.80 3.08 -6.12
C THR A 70 -51.94 2.27 -7.10
N ILE A 71 -52.43 1.09 -7.48
CA ILE A 71 -51.83 0.26 -8.52
C ILE A 71 -52.07 0.94 -9.88
N ILE A 72 -51.00 1.48 -10.47
CA ILE A 72 -51.05 2.03 -11.83
C ILE A 72 -50.89 0.88 -12.82
N HIS A 73 -51.98 0.55 -13.52
CA HIS A 73 -51.94 -0.44 -14.60
C HIS A 73 -51.14 0.10 -15.80
N PRO A 74 -50.19 -0.67 -16.38
CA PRO A 74 -49.59 -0.32 -17.65
C PRO A 74 -50.62 -0.50 -18.79
N SER A 75 -50.96 0.58 -19.46
CA SER A 75 -51.75 0.54 -20.71
C SER A 75 -50.91 0.02 -21.88
N PRO A 76 -51.51 -0.69 -22.85
CA PRO A 76 -50.76 -1.44 -23.86
C PRO A 76 -50.01 -0.54 -24.86
N THR A 77 -48.80 -0.97 -25.20
CA THR A 77 -47.91 -0.38 -26.20
C THR A 77 -48.59 -0.28 -27.57
N ALA A 78 -48.62 0.92 -28.15
CA ALA A 78 -49.03 1.11 -29.53
C ALA A 78 -47.89 0.69 -30.48
N THR A 79 -48.21 -0.18 -31.44
CA THR A 79 -47.29 -0.65 -32.48
C THR A 79 -46.89 0.51 -33.40
N LEU A 80 -45.62 0.88 -33.45
CA LEU A 80 -45.10 1.84 -34.43
C LEU A 80 -44.59 1.12 -35.68
N THR A 81 -45.32 1.33 -36.78
CA THR A 81 -44.93 0.97 -38.15
C THR A 81 -43.68 1.77 -38.58
N PRO A 82 -42.71 1.19 -39.29
CA PRO A 82 -41.56 1.96 -39.78
C PRO A 82 -41.97 3.00 -40.83
N ALA A 83 -41.75 4.27 -40.52
CA ALA A 83 -41.90 5.39 -41.46
C ALA A 83 -40.54 5.74 -42.10
N ALA A 84 -40.56 6.21 -43.34
CA ALA A 84 -39.38 6.31 -44.19
C ALA A 84 -38.30 7.30 -43.69
N THR A 85 -37.04 6.95 -43.95
CA THR A 85 -35.85 7.77 -43.70
C THR A 85 -35.93 9.12 -44.39
N ALA A 86 -36.09 10.20 -43.61
CA ALA A 86 -35.85 11.56 -44.05
C ALA A 86 -34.48 12.02 -43.53
N SER A 87 -33.57 12.36 -44.46
CA SER A 87 -32.24 12.88 -44.13
C SER A 87 -32.35 14.25 -43.45
N GLN A 88 -32.13 14.32 -42.14
CA GLN A 88 -31.97 15.59 -41.42
C GLN A 88 -30.49 15.95 -41.31
N ALA A 89 -30.15 17.19 -41.67
CA ALA A 89 -28.78 17.68 -41.62
C ALA A 89 -28.34 17.91 -40.17
N LEU A 90 -27.05 17.65 -39.90
CA LEU A 90 -26.39 17.96 -38.64
C LEU A 90 -26.47 19.47 -38.34
N ILE A 91 -27.29 19.84 -37.37
CA ILE A 91 -27.20 21.14 -36.69
C ILE A 91 -26.22 21.00 -35.52
N SER A 92 -24.99 21.47 -35.72
CA SER A 92 -24.00 21.58 -34.65
C SER A 92 -24.51 22.50 -33.54
N PRO A 93 -24.46 22.10 -32.25
CA PRO A 93 -24.75 23.01 -31.16
C PRO A 93 -23.65 24.07 -31.08
N THR A 94 -23.99 25.32 -31.38
CA THR A 94 -23.10 26.46 -31.11
C THR A 94 -22.90 26.57 -29.61
N MET A 95 -21.76 26.10 -29.11
CA MET A 95 -21.37 26.36 -27.73
C MET A 95 -21.25 27.88 -27.54
N LEU A 96 -21.98 28.41 -26.55
CA LEU A 96 -21.66 29.74 -26.03
C LEU A 96 -20.23 29.70 -25.50
N PRO A 97 -19.41 30.74 -25.74
CA PRO A 97 -18.07 30.78 -25.19
C PRO A 97 -18.18 30.85 -23.67
N VAL A 98 -17.94 29.71 -23.01
CA VAL A 98 -17.55 29.69 -21.61
C VAL A 98 -16.27 30.51 -21.55
N SER A 99 -16.28 31.65 -20.87
CA SER A 99 -15.04 32.35 -20.55
C SER A 99 -14.11 31.31 -19.94
N PRO A 100 -12.88 31.12 -20.44
CA PRO A 100 -11.95 30.21 -19.79
C PRO A 100 -11.86 30.67 -18.34
N ALA A 101 -12.13 29.75 -17.41
CA ALA A 101 -11.78 29.96 -16.02
C ALA A 101 -10.32 30.43 -16.03
N GLN A 102 -10.01 31.54 -15.35
CA GLN A 102 -8.65 32.02 -15.35
C GLN A 102 -7.80 30.91 -14.76
N VAL A 103 -6.95 30.32 -15.61
CA VAL A 103 -5.86 29.47 -15.15
C VAL A 103 -5.03 30.41 -14.28
N VAL A 104 -5.18 30.26 -12.96
CA VAL A 104 -4.31 30.92 -12.00
C VAL A 104 -2.90 30.51 -12.40
N SER A 105 -2.09 31.49 -12.76
CA SER A 105 -0.69 31.30 -13.16
C SER A 105 -0.02 30.44 -12.11
N SER A 106 0.36 29.21 -12.48
CA SER A 106 0.62 28.17 -11.49
C SER A 106 1.80 28.54 -10.58
N PRO A 107 1.63 28.52 -9.25
CA PRO A 107 2.65 28.97 -8.29
C PRO A 107 3.89 28.04 -8.22
N LEU A 108 3.83 26.86 -8.84
CA LEU A 108 4.97 25.94 -9.09
C LEU A 108 6.02 26.52 -10.08
N GLN A 109 6.18 27.83 -10.17
CA GLN A 109 7.30 28.49 -10.85
C GLN A 109 8.40 28.93 -9.89
N GLU A 110 8.14 28.94 -8.58
CA GLU A 110 9.11 29.36 -7.57
C GLU A 110 9.46 28.19 -6.62
N GLY A 111 10.73 27.78 -6.67
CA GLY A 111 11.31 26.76 -5.80
C GLY A 111 11.72 25.46 -6.50
N LEU A 112 12.15 24.51 -5.68
CA LEU A 112 12.60 23.19 -6.05
C LEU A 112 11.81 22.15 -5.24
N VAL A 113 10.97 21.37 -5.91
CA VAL A 113 10.40 20.16 -5.33
C VAL A 113 11.38 19.02 -5.58
N VAL A 114 11.64 18.19 -4.57
CA VAL A 114 12.36 16.92 -4.74
C VAL A 114 11.42 15.77 -4.40
N LEU A 115 11.30 14.84 -5.33
CA LEU A 115 10.45 13.65 -5.28
C LEU A 115 11.34 12.41 -5.13
N ALA A 116 10.99 11.48 -4.24
CA ALA A 116 11.49 10.10 -4.32
C ALA A 116 10.47 9.25 -5.07
N LEU A 117 10.80 8.85 -6.30
CA LEU A 117 9.92 8.06 -7.17
C LEU A 117 10.46 6.63 -7.29
N TYR A 118 9.57 5.66 -7.11
CA TYR A 118 9.87 4.24 -7.31
C TYR A 118 9.64 3.85 -8.77
N GLU A 119 10.72 3.56 -9.50
CA GLU A 119 10.72 3.24 -10.93
C GLU A 119 11.74 2.14 -11.25
N ALA A 120 11.45 1.28 -12.24
CA ALA A 120 12.32 0.16 -12.63
C ALA A 120 12.80 -0.74 -11.46
N GLY A 121 12.01 -0.81 -10.38
CA GLY A 121 12.31 -1.56 -9.16
C GLY A 121 13.14 -0.83 -8.10
N HIS A 122 13.47 0.45 -8.25
CA HIS A 122 14.22 1.20 -7.23
C HIS A 122 13.65 2.61 -7.00
N SER A 123 13.68 3.08 -5.75
CA SER A 123 13.41 4.51 -5.47
C SER A 123 14.62 5.36 -5.84
N HIS A 124 14.40 6.43 -6.60
CA HIS A 124 15.41 7.44 -6.89
C HIS A 124 14.88 8.86 -6.68
N LEU A 125 15.80 9.79 -6.44
CA LEU A 125 15.49 11.19 -6.19
C LEU A 125 15.44 11.99 -7.49
N PHE A 126 14.40 12.80 -7.64
CA PHE A 126 14.15 13.64 -8.81
C PHE A 126 13.85 15.07 -8.39
N ALA A 127 14.56 16.02 -9.00
CA ALA A 127 14.23 17.42 -8.92
C ALA A 127 13.12 17.80 -9.91
N TYR A 128 12.20 18.62 -9.45
CA TYR A 128 11.06 19.12 -10.21
C TYR A 128 10.86 20.61 -9.93
N GLN A 129 11.04 21.42 -10.97
CA GLN A 129 11.05 22.89 -10.87
C GLN A 129 9.84 23.55 -11.53
N SER A 130 9.21 22.90 -12.51
CA SER A 130 8.02 23.40 -13.19
C SER A 130 7.33 22.32 -14.00
N MET A 131 6.01 22.44 -14.19
CA MET A 131 5.20 21.59 -15.06
C MET A 131 5.65 21.59 -16.54
N ALA A 132 6.45 22.58 -16.95
CA ALA A 132 7.00 22.68 -18.32
C ALA A 132 8.39 22.06 -18.49
N THR A 133 9.03 21.60 -17.41
CA THR A 133 10.38 21.00 -17.43
C THR A 133 10.31 19.52 -17.07
N PRO A 134 11.04 18.63 -17.78
CA PRO A 134 11.13 17.23 -17.38
C PRO A 134 11.80 17.08 -16.01
N TYR A 135 11.48 15.99 -15.31
CA TYR A 135 12.12 15.62 -14.05
C TYR A 135 13.65 15.49 -14.26
N THR A 136 14.42 16.08 -13.35
CA THR A 136 15.89 15.99 -13.37
C THR A 136 16.33 14.96 -12.32
N ARG A 137 16.83 13.81 -12.76
CA ARG A 137 17.34 12.76 -11.88
C ARG A 137 18.52 13.29 -11.04
N LEU A 138 18.48 13.06 -9.74
CA LEU A 138 19.54 13.44 -8.78
C LEU A 138 20.35 12.23 -8.29
N THR A 139 19.75 11.03 -8.29
CA THR A 139 20.41 9.78 -7.89
C THR A 139 20.06 8.61 -8.83
N SER A 140 20.93 7.61 -8.86
CA SER A 140 20.79 6.38 -9.65
C SER A 140 21.55 5.23 -8.99
N GLY A 141 21.21 3.99 -9.35
CA GLY A 141 21.92 2.77 -8.97
C GLY A 141 20.99 1.61 -8.56
N PRO A 142 21.53 0.41 -8.30
CA PRO A 142 20.75 -0.75 -7.83
C PRO A 142 20.43 -0.67 -6.32
N TRP A 143 19.97 0.49 -5.84
CA TRP A 143 19.63 0.78 -4.45
C TRP A 143 18.47 1.78 -4.39
N ASN A 144 17.78 1.83 -3.26
CA ASN A 144 16.65 2.71 -3.03
C ASN A 144 17.10 3.98 -2.29
N ASP A 145 16.68 5.15 -2.76
CA ASP A 145 16.87 6.45 -2.13
C ASP A 145 15.51 7.08 -1.81
N ILE A 146 15.16 7.22 -0.52
CA ILE A 146 13.81 7.60 -0.06
C ILE A 146 13.81 8.78 0.92
N THR A 147 12.62 9.30 1.21
CA THR A 147 12.39 10.37 2.20
C THR A 147 13.38 11.55 2.10
N PRO A 148 13.46 12.25 0.95
CA PRO A 148 14.33 13.39 0.78
C PRO A 148 13.89 14.57 1.64
N SER A 149 14.86 15.32 2.16
CA SER A 149 14.68 16.44 3.07
C SER A 149 15.71 17.51 2.76
N LEU A 150 15.25 18.65 2.22
CA LEU A 150 16.13 19.73 1.82
C LEU A 150 16.51 20.60 3.02
N SER A 151 17.78 21.01 3.08
CA SER A 151 18.24 21.96 4.09
C SER A 151 17.59 23.34 3.94
N PRO A 152 17.51 24.14 5.01
CA PRO A 152 16.87 25.47 4.97
C PRO A 152 17.57 26.46 4.03
N ASP A 153 18.88 26.31 3.83
CA ASP A 153 19.67 27.10 2.88
C ASP A 153 19.56 26.59 1.43
N GLY A 154 18.90 25.45 1.20
CA GLY A 154 18.73 24.80 -0.10
C GLY A 154 20.01 24.20 -0.69
N ARG A 155 21.09 24.09 0.09
CA ARG A 155 22.37 23.54 -0.40
C ARG A 155 22.44 22.02 -0.30
N TRP A 156 21.94 21.44 0.78
CA TRP A 156 22.08 20.04 1.10
C TRP A 156 20.74 19.32 0.98
N LEU A 157 20.79 18.08 0.52
CA LEU A 157 19.67 17.16 0.50
C LEU A 157 20.03 15.95 1.38
N ALA A 158 19.32 15.80 2.50
CA ALA A 158 19.39 14.62 3.34
C ALA A 158 18.36 13.59 2.85
N PHE A 159 18.71 12.31 2.82
CA PHE A 159 17.82 11.22 2.41
C PHE A 159 18.29 9.89 2.99
N ALA A 160 17.43 8.87 2.96
CA ALA A 160 17.76 7.52 3.41
C ALA A 160 18.11 6.62 2.22
N SER A 161 19.10 5.74 2.36
CA SER A 161 19.53 4.84 1.28
C SER A 161 20.00 3.48 1.78
N ASP A 162 19.64 2.41 1.06
CA ASP A 162 20.05 1.03 1.35
C ASP A 162 21.34 0.59 0.62
N ARG A 163 22.05 1.52 -0.04
CA ARG A 163 23.25 1.24 -0.86
C ARG A 163 24.41 0.57 -0.11
N SER A 164 24.48 0.72 1.22
CA SER A 164 25.45 0.11 2.12
C SER A 164 25.03 -1.30 2.58
N GLY A 165 23.78 -1.69 2.34
CA GLY A 165 23.12 -2.86 2.89
C GLY A 165 22.02 -2.44 3.86
N PRO A 166 22.35 -1.94 5.06
CA PRO A 166 21.40 -1.25 5.94
C PRO A 166 20.88 0.05 5.33
N TRP A 167 19.80 0.59 5.91
CA TRP A 167 19.27 1.90 5.54
C TRP A 167 19.97 2.99 6.36
N ASP A 168 20.94 3.65 5.74
CA ASP A 168 21.70 4.75 6.33
C ASP A 168 21.24 6.11 5.76
N LEU A 169 21.53 7.19 6.48
CA LEU A 169 21.31 8.56 6.03
C LEU A 169 22.50 9.07 5.20
N TYR A 170 22.20 9.74 4.09
CA TYR A 170 23.16 10.33 3.17
C TYR A 170 22.89 11.82 2.95
N LEU A 171 23.94 12.56 2.62
CA LEU A 171 23.93 13.99 2.34
C LEU A 171 24.47 14.26 0.93
N LEU A 172 23.65 14.83 0.06
CA LEU A 172 24.04 15.31 -1.26
C LEU A 172 24.19 16.85 -1.23
N ASP A 173 25.37 17.38 -1.53
CA ASP A 173 25.57 18.80 -1.81
C ASP A 173 25.07 19.08 -3.24
N LEU A 174 24.00 19.86 -3.40
CA LEU A 174 23.43 20.16 -4.71
C LEU A 174 24.30 21.09 -5.57
N HIS A 175 25.29 21.79 -4.97
CA HIS A 175 26.21 22.72 -5.65
C HIS A 175 27.51 22.08 -6.11
N SER A 176 28.06 21.11 -5.38
CA SER A 176 29.23 20.32 -5.83
C SER A 176 28.83 19.00 -6.48
N GLY A 177 27.65 18.46 -6.16
CA GLY A 177 27.23 17.11 -6.50
C GLY A 177 28.05 16.05 -5.75
N GLU A 178 28.59 16.40 -4.58
CA GLU A 178 29.30 15.51 -3.65
C GLU A 178 28.32 14.79 -2.74
N LEU A 179 28.58 13.51 -2.47
CA LEU A 179 27.69 12.62 -1.73
C LEU A 179 28.44 11.96 -0.57
N THR A 180 27.92 12.13 0.64
CA THR A 180 28.56 11.72 1.90
C THR A 180 27.60 10.86 2.72
N SER A 181 28.08 9.75 3.29
CA SER A 181 27.32 8.99 4.30
C SER A 181 27.35 9.74 5.62
N LEU A 182 26.18 9.98 6.23
CA LEU A 182 26.06 10.57 7.56
C LEU A 182 26.03 9.49 8.63
N THR A 183 25.32 8.39 8.40
CA THR A 183 25.30 7.21 9.28
C THR A 183 25.99 6.01 8.62
N ASP A 184 26.27 5.01 9.45
CA ASP A 184 26.85 3.70 9.13
C ASP A 184 26.48 2.77 10.31
N THR A 185 25.21 2.35 10.36
CA THR A 185 24.64 1.59 11.49
C THR A 185 23.83 0.37 11.01
N PRO A 186 23.69 -0.69 11.83
CA PRO A 186 22.83 -1.83 11.49
C PRO A 186 21.33 -1.56 11.72
N GLN A 187 20.96 -0.38 12.21
CA GLN A 187 19.57 0.05 12.35
C GLN A 187 19.01 0.47 10.97
N PHE A 188 17.70 0.61 10.89
CA PHE A 188 17.06 1.33 9.79
C PHE A 188 16.91 2.79 10.20
N GLU A 189 17.49 3.71 9.44
CA GLU A 189 17.47 5.16 9.70
C GLU A 189 16.86 5.89 8.50
N ALA A 190 15.76 6.61 8.72
CA ALA A 190 15.02 7.27 7.63
C ALA A 190 14.28 8.56 8.06
N ALA A 191 13.46 9.11 7.16
CA ALA A 191 12.65 10.31 7.39
C ALA A 191 13.42 11.49 8.04
N PRO A 192 14.56 11.92 7.46
CA PRO A 192 15.33 13.05 8.00
C PRO A 192 14.54 14.37 7.94
N SER A 193 14.72 15.23 8.95
CA SER A 193 14.18 16.58 9.02
C SER A 193 15.23 17.54 9.58
N TRP A 194 15.51 18.60 8.84
CA TRP A 194 16.51 19.60 9.19
C TRP A 194 16.01 20.58 10.25
N SER A 195 16.94 21.00 11.11
CA SER A 195 16.79 22.25 11.83
C SER A 195 16.93 23.47 10.89
N PRO A 196 16.13 24.55 11.04
CA PRO A 196 16.29 25.84 10.37
C PRO A 196 17.64 26.54 10.58
N ASP A 197 18.44 26.14 11.56
CA ASP A 197 19.84 26.61 11.68
C ASP A 197 20.82 25.79 10.82
N GLY A 198 20.37 24.68 10.22
CA GLY A 198 21.14 23.82 9.33
C GLY A 198 22.16 22.91 10.01
N ASN A 199 22.18 22.83 11.35
CA ASN A 199 23.23 22.11 12.09
C ASN A 199 22.81 20.71 12.56
N LEU A 200 21.51 20.43 12.67
CA LEU A 200 20.97 19.20 13.22
C LEU A 200 20.01 18.52 12.22
N LEU A 201 19.96 17.19 12.29
CA LEU A 201 18.93 16.36 11.69
C LEU A 201 18.19 15.59 12.78
N ALA A 202 16.86 15.70 12.79
CA ALA A 202 15.98 14.75 13.45
C ALA A 202 15.61 13.64 12.45
N TYR A 203 15.57 12.38 12.87
CA TYR A 203 15.26 11.25 11.99
C TYR A 203 14.65 10.08 12.78
N GLU A 204 13.99 9.15 12.09
CA GLU A 204 13.47 7.92 12.72
C GLU A 204 14.53 6.82 12.65
N SER A 205 14.71 6.08 13.75
CA SER A 205 15.59 4.91 13.84
C SER A 205 14.77 3.70 14.29
N TYR A 206 15.05 2.51 13.74
CA TYR A 206 14.37 1.27 14.12
C TYR A 206 15.33 0.19 14.64
N ASP A 207 15.18 -0.15 15.92
CA ASP A 207 15.68 -1.37 16.55
C ASP A 207 14.54 -2.01 17.35
N GLN A 208 13.79 -2.92 16.71
CA GLN A 208 12.57 -3.59 17.21
C GLN A 208 11.37 -2.66 17.44
N ASN A 209 11.61 -1.39 17.79
CA ASN A 209 10.66 -0.28 17.85
C ASN A 209 11.20 0.93 17.08
N PHE A 210 10.32 1.84 16.66
CA PHE A 210 10.72 3.14 16.10
C PHE A 210 10.97 4.16 17.21
N GLU A 211 12.08 4.88 17.14
CA GLU A 211 12.42 5.99 18.02
C GLU A 211 12.91 7.21 17.23
N ILE A 212 12.75 8.40 17.80
CA ILE A 212 13.22 9.65 17.20
C ILE A 212 14.63 9.99 17.70
N ILE A 213 15.57 10.11 16.76
CA ILE A 213 16.97 10.47 17.03
C ILE A 213 17.25 11.88 16.50
N ILE A 214 18.05 12.66 17.23
CA ILE A 214 18.58 13.96 16.80
C ILE A 214 20.11 13.88 16.77
N ARG A 215 20.73 14.28 15.66
CA ARG A 215 22.18 14.25 15.47
C ARG A 215 22.72 15.55 14.85
N SER A 216 23.96 15.92 15.16
CA SER A 216 24.69 16.95 14.41
C SER A 216 25.09 16.46 13.01
N VAL A 217 25.05 17.40 12.05
CA VAL A 217 25.43 17.17 10.65
C VAL A 217 26.94 17.36 10.44
N PHE A 218 27.59 18.13 11.31
CA PHE A 218 28.99 18.55 11.16
C PHE A 218 29.94 17.92 12.19
N ASP A 219 29.42 17.18 13.17
CA ASP A 219 30.20 16.46 14.18
C ASP A 219 29.48 15.20 14.70
N ASP A 220 30.26 14.24 15.20
CA ASP A 220 29.74 13.01 15.84
C ASP A 220 29.48 13.16 17.35
N GLN A 221 29.57 14.36 17.91
CA GLN A 221 29.48 14.55 19.38
C GLN A 221 28.05 14.76 19.86
N THR A 222 27.17 15.24 18.99
CA THR A 222 25.75 15.43 19.30
C THR A 222 24.94 14.27 18.74
N LEU A 223 24.52 13.34 19.62
CA LEU A 223 23.56 12.27 19.33
C LEU A 223 22.61 12.14 20.53
N LEU A 224 21.31 12.29 20.29
CA LEU A 224 20.26 12.27 21.30
C LEU A 224 19.08 11.41 20.82
N ASN A 225 18.79 10.32 21.53
CA ASN A 225 17.49 9.67 21.44
C ASN A 225 16.48 10.52 22.20
N LEU A 226 15.52 11.11 21.48
CA LEU A 226 14.54 12.04 22.02
C LEU A 226 13.40 11.33 22.74
N SER A 227 12.86 10.26 22.16
CA SER A 227 11.51 9.79 22.52
C SER A 227 11.49 8.68 23.57
N GLN A 228 12.43 7.72 23.52
CA GLN A 228 12.68 6.69 24.55
C GLN A 228 11.41 6.02 25.11
N HIS A 229 10.42 5.74 24.25
CA HIS A 229 9.10 5.26 24.65
C HIS A 229 8.83 3.83 24.13
N PRO A 230 8.07 2.98 24.84
CA PRO A 230 7.68 1.63 24.35
C PRO A 230 6.72 1.62 23.15
N ALA A 231 6.38 2.79 22.60
CA ALA A 231 5.50 2.96 21.44
C ALA A 231 6.35 3.40 20.24
N ALA A 232 5.87 3.14 19.04
CA ALA A 232 6.57 3.52 17.82
C ALA A 232 6.45 5.04 17.63
N ASP A 233 7.59 5.73 17.59
CA ASP A 233 7.69 7.17 17.32
C ASP A 233 8.50 7.39 16.02
N TYR A 234 7.88 7.94 14.98
CA TYR A 234 8.46 7.99 13.62
C TYR A 234 8.03 9.25 12.84
N GLN A 235 8.60 9.46 11.64
CA GLN A 235 8.34 10.62 10.76
C GLN A 235 8.45 12.00 11.45
N PRO A 236 9.64 12.38 11.95
CA PRO A 236 9.84 13.68 12.59
C PRO A 236 9.82 14.86 11.59
N THR A 237 9.26 16.00 12.00
CA THR A 237 9.40 17.31 11.34
C THR A 237 9.73 18.41 12.36
N TRP A 238 10.85 19.13 12.18
CA TRP A 238 11.21 20.26 13.03
C TRP A 238 10.34 21.49 12.71
N SER A 239 10.04 22.29 13.73
CA SER A 239 9.37 23.58 13.56
C SER A 239 10.33 24.61 12.92
N PRO A 240 9.85 25.51 12.05
CA PRO A 240 10.63 26.65 11.51
C PRO A 240 11.25 27.56 12.58
N GLN A 241 10.74 27.53 13.82
CA GLN A 241 11.25 28.30 14.96
C GLN A 241 12.27 27.51 15.81
N GLY A 242 12.40 26.21 15.58
CA GLY A 242 13.40 25.33 16.18
C GLY A 242 13.27 24.98 17.66
N ARG A 243 12.18 25.39 18.30
CA ARG A 243 11.85 25.04 19.70
C ARG A 243 10.96 23.82 19.83
N GLN A 244 10.49 23.27 18.71
CA GLN A 244 9.50 22.20 18.68
C GLN A 244 9.84 21.20 17.57
N LEU A 245 9.58 19.92 17.85
CA LEU A 245 9.58 18.83 16.87
C LEU A 245 8.22 18.14 16.91
N VAL A 246 7.61 17.91 15.75
CA VAL A 246 6.41 17.07 15.62
C VAL A 246 6.80 15.71 15.05
N PHE A 247 6.12 14.66 15.44
CA PHE A 247 6.34 13.29 14.97
C PHE A 247 5.05 12.48 15.09
N VAL A 248 4.98 11.32 14.45
CA VAL A 248 3.87 10.37 14.57
C VAL A 248 4.16 9.43 15.75
N SER A 249 3.17 9.18 16.61
CA SER A 249 3.30 8.18 17.68
C SER A 249 2.02 7.37 17.87
N ASN A 250 2.16 6.06 18.09
CA ASN A 250 1.03 5.19 18.44
C ASN A 250 0.86 4.97 19.96
N ARG A 251 1.45 5.83 20.80
CA ARG A 251 1.40 5.70 22.28
C ARG A 251 -0.01 5.78 22.90
N SER A 252 -0.98 6.31 22.17
CA SER A 252 -2.40 6.38 22.54
C SER A 252 -3.26 5.27 21.93
N GLY A 253 -2.71 4.41 21.06
CA GLY A 253 -3.39 3.28 20.43
C GLY A 253 -3.18 3.28 18.92
N GLU A 254 -3.80 4.24 18.23
CA GLU A 254 -3.59 4.51 16.80
C GLU A 254 -2.43 5.50 16.60
N PRO A 255 -1.79 5.53 15.40
CA PRO A 255 -0.84 6.57 15.04
C PRO A 255 -1.50 7.96 15.04
N GLU A 256 -1.03 8.84 15.92
CA GLU A 256 -1.49 10.23 16.05
C GLU A 256 -0.32 11.21 15.93
N ILE A 257 -0.62 12.50 15.71
CA ILE A 257 0.39 13.57 15.66
C ILE A 257 0.75 14.05 17.08
N TRP A 258 2.03 13.89 17.45
CA TRP A 258 2.59 14.30 18.74
C TRP A 258 3.62 15.42 18.60
N LEU A 259 3.62 16.33 19.56
CA LEU A 259 4.55 17.45 19.69
C LEU A 259 5.54 17.18 20.83
N ALA A 260 6.82 17.45 20.58
CA ALA A 260 7.87 17.60 21.59
C ALA A 260 8.30 19.06 21.68
N ASP A 261 8.10 19.70 22.84
CA ASP A 261 8.57 21.06 23.11
C ASP A 261 9.92 21.07 23.86
N PHE A 262 10.92 21.74 23.29
CA PHE A 262 12.27 21.78 23.84
C PHE A 262 12.44 22.75 25.02
N ASP A 263 11.48 23.65 25.29
CA ASP A 263 11.48 24.49 26.50
C ASP A 263 10.97 23.73 27.74
N GLU A 264 10.28 22.61 27.55
CA GLU A 264 9.79 21.72 28.61
C GLU A 264 10.72 20.52 28.86
N TYR A 265 10.56 19.85 30.01
CA TYR A 265 11.47 18.80 30.49
C TYR A 265 10.70 17.55 30.96
N GLY A 266 11.32 16.38 30.81
CA GLY A 266 10.68 15.11 31.19
C GLY A 266 9.46 14.80 30.31
N ASP A 267 8.42 14.18 30.89
CA ASP A 267 7.25 13.75 30.14
C ASP A 267 6.35 14.91 29.68
N GLU A 268 6.37 16.06 30.38
CA GLU A 268 5.54 17.24 30.08
C GLU A 268 5.82 17.78 28.66
N ARG A 269 7.08 17.63 28.19
CA ARG A 269 7.53 17.90 26.82
C ARG A 269 6.63 17.32 25.73
N PHE A 270 5.98 16.17 25.97
CA PHE A 270 5.24 15.45 24.96
C PHE A 270 3.73 15.65 25.08
N SER A 271 3.11 16.19 24.03
CA SER A 271 1.65 16.37 23.96
C SER A 271 1.07 15.81 22.65
N ASN A 272 -0.11 15.20 22.74
CA ASN A 272 -0.89 14.81 21.56
C ASN A 272 -1.58 16.08 21.01
N LEU A 273 -1.35 16.36 19.72
CA LEU A 273 -1.77 17.59 19.06
C LEU A 273 -3.06 17.42 18.24
N SER A 274 -3.33 16.21 17.73
CA SER A 274 -4.52 15.91 16.92
C SER A 274 -5.70 15.39 17.74
N LEU A 275 -5.45 14.60 18.79
CA LEU A 275 -6.44 14.06 19.74
C LEU A 275 -7.59 13.30 19.04
N ASN A 276 -7.23 12.41 18.10
CA ASN A 276 -8.15 11.77 17.17
C ASN A 276 -7.90 10.25 17.06
N PRO A 277 -8.41 9.45 18.01
CA PRO A 277 -8.18 7.99 18.06
C PRO A 277 -8.97 7.18 17.01
N GLU A 278 -9.66 7.84 16.06
CA GLU A 278 -10.45 7.19 15.01
C GLU A 278 -9.76 7.24 13.62
N MET A 279 -8.56 7.81 13.53
CA MET A 279 -7.79 7.94 12.29
C MET A 279 -6.34 7.50 12.51
N GLN A 280 -5.68 7.02 11.45
CA GLN A 280 -4.24 6.76 11.47
C GLN A 280 -3.51 7.89 10.76
N GLU A 281 -2.74 8.68 11.48
CA GLU A 281 -2.10 9.90 11.00
C GLU A 281 -0.63 9.66 10.63
N SER A 282 -0.15 10.42 9.64
CA SER A 282 1.16 10.22 9.01
C SER A 282 1.64 11.46 8.28
N ASN A 283 2.92 11.49 7.95
CA ASN A 283 3.55 12.53 7.12
C ASN A 283 3.26 13.98 7.60
N PRO A 284 3.52 14.32 8.88
CA PRO A 284 3.36 15.69 9.37
C PRO A 284 4.40 16.63 8.75
N VAL A 285 3.99 17.86 8.44
CA VAL A 285 4.87 18.90 7.88
C VAL A 285 4.45 20.30 8.35
N TRP A 286 5.41 21.08 8.86
CA TRP A 286 5.17 22.48 9.22
C TRP A 286 5.10 23.38 7.99
N SER A 287 4.23 24.39 8.03
CA SER A 287 4.26 25.49 7.07
C SER A 287 5.55 26.32 7.28
N PRO A 288 6.25 26.80 6.22
CA PRO A 288 7.53 27.51 6.38
C PRO A 288 7.53 28.75 7.28
N ASP A 289 6.38 29.39 7.46
CA ASP A 289 6.16 30.51 8.39
C ASP A 289 5.94 30.07 9.85
N GLY A 290 5.76 28.77 10.11
CA GLY A 290 5.63 28.17 11.44
C GLY A 290 4.29 28.43 12.14
N THR A 291 3.26 28.83 11.39
CA THR A 291 1.91 29.13 11.92
C THR A 291 0.93 27.96 11.81
N SER A 292 1.27 26.96 11.01
CA SER A 292 0.37 25.88 10.60
C SER A 292 1.11 24.55 10.53
N LEU A 293 0.42 23.47 10.81
CA LEU A 293 0.89 22.11 10.58
C LEU A 293 -0.06 21.43 9.59
N ALA A 294 0.46 20.64 8.65
CA ALA A 294 -0.34 19.75 7.81
C ALA A 294 0.05 18.29 8.04
N TRP A 295 -0.88 17.36 7.83
CA TRP A 295 -0.61 15.91 7.84
C TRP A 295 -1.60 15.15 6.96
N ALA A 296 -1.28 13.90 6.67
CA ALA A 296 -2.19 12.95 6.06
C ALA A 296 -2.82 12.07 7.15
N ALA A 297 -4.10 11.76 7.02
CA ALA A 297 -4.85 10.88 7.90
C ALA A 297 -5.59 9.83 7.07
N LEU A 298 -5.52 8.57 7.51
CA LEU A 298 -6.23 7.44 6.93
C LEU A 298 -7.47 7.17 7.79
N GLN A 299 -8.65 7.43 7.23
CA GLN A 299 -9.95 7.09 7.82
C GLN A 299 -10.75 6.24 6.83
N GLU A 300 -11.37 5.16 7.30
CA GLU A 300 -12.12 4.20 6.47
C GLU A 300 -11.34 3.79 5.19
N ARG A 301 -10.01 3.67 5.31
CA ARG A 301 -9.06 3.32 4.24
C ARG A 301 -8.93 4.35 3.09
N ASN A 302 -9.38 5.59 3.30
CA ASN A 302 -9.14 6.73 2.39
C ASN A 302 -8.13 7.72 3.00
N HIS A 303 -7.14 8.15 2.21
CA HIS A 303 -6.18 9.17 2.62
C HIS A 303 -6.75 10.59 2.45
N SER A 304 -6.73 11.36 3.54
CA SER A 304 -7.25 12.73 3.63
C SER A 304 -6.22 13.66 4.27
N LEU A 305 -6.14 14.90 3.79
CA LEU A 305 -5.26 15.92 4.32
C LEU A 305 -5.96 16.84 5.30
N PHE A 306 -5.24 17.18 6.37
CA PHE A 306 -5.65 18.16 7.37
C PHE A 306 -4.63 19.28 7.46
N ILE A 307 -5.10 20.51 7.71
CA ILE A 307 -4.29 21.65 8.16
C ILE A 307 -4.79 22.05 9.55
N TRP A 308 -3.86 22.26 10.47
CA TRP A 308 -4.09 22.65 11.85
C TRP A 308 -3.45 24.00 12.14
N HIS A 309 -4.15 24.80 12.96
CA HIS A 309 -3.62 25.99 13.59
C HIS A 309 -3.87 25.94 15.10
N PRO A 310 -2.96 26.47 15.95
CA PRO A 310 -3.12 26.45 17.41
C PRO A 310 -4.47 27.02 17.91
N ASP A 311 -4.96 28.08 17.28
CA ASP A 311 -6.19 28.78 17.69
C ASP A 311 -7.48 28.17 17.11
N GLN A 312 -7.39 27.29 16.09
CA GLN A 312 -8.54 26.83 15.30
C GLN A 312 -8.71 25.30 15.29
N GLY A 313 -7.68 24.55 15.71
CA GLY A 313 -7.63 23.09 15.56
C GLY A 313 -7.40 22.64 14.13
N ALA A 314 -7.61 21.35 13.88
CA ALA A 314 -7.46 20.73 12.57
C ALA A 314 -8.73 20.91 11.71
N ARG A 315 -8.54 21.16 10.41
CA ARG A 315 -9.60 21.16 9.40
C ARG A 315 -9.19 20.33 8.18
N TYR A 316 -10.16 19.67 7.58
CA TYR A 316 -9.99 18.93 6.33
C TYR A 316 -9.67 19.87 5.15
N VAL A 317 -8.83 19.40 4.23
CA VAL A 317 -8.45 20.10 3.00
C VAL A 317 -8.95 19.36 1.76
N GLY A 318 -8.56 18.10 1.60
CA GLY A 318 -8.80 17.31 0.40
C GLY A 318 -8.29 15.88 0.56
N SER A 319 -8.48 15.04 -0.45
CA SER A 319 -7.85 13.73 -0.49
C SER A 319 -6.35 13.87 -0.78
N GLY A 320 -5.52 13.03 -0.19
CA GLY A 320 -4.08 13.09 -0.42
C GLY A 320 -3.24 12.48 0.69
N ASP A 321 -1.99 12.20 0.34
CA ASP A 321 -0.93 11.67 1.18
C ASP A 321 0.38 12.44 0.87
N TRP A 322 1.38 12.35 1.75
CA TRP A 322 2.63 13.13 1.68
C TRP A 322 2.37 14.64 1.40
N PRO A 323 1.71 15.39 2.31
CA PRO A 323 1.62 16.82 2.16
C PRO A 323 3.00 17.48 2.22
N ILE A 324 3.25 18.47 1.37
CA ILE A 324 4.37 19.42 1.51
C ILE A 324 3.88 20.84 1.19
N TRP A 325 4.42 21.82 1.89
CA TRP A 325 4.10 23.23 1.68
C TRP A 325 4.96 23.86 0.58
N ASP A 326 4.42 24.84 -0.13
CA ASP A 326 5.22 25.80 -0.89
C ASP A 326 6.05 26.71 0.05
N PRO A 327 7.14 27.34 -0.45
CA PRO A 327 7.96 28.25 0.34
C PRO A 327 7.25 29.48 0.94
N ASP A 328 6.02 29.80 0.50
CA ASP A 328 5.25 30.96 0.94
C ASP A 328 4.02 30.59 1.80
N SER A 329 3.89 29.33 2.25
CA SER A 329 2.80 28.82 3.10
C SER A 329 1.38 28.99 2.50
N SER A 330 1.26 29.05 1.18
CA SER A 330 0.02 29.35 0.46
C SER A 330 -0.64 28.13 -0.22
N ILE A 331 0.12 27.07 -0.49
CA ILE A 331 -0.27 25.86 -1.22
C ILE A 331 0.24 24.62 -0.51
N LEU A 332 -0.57 23.57 -0.52
CA LEU A 332 -0.20 22.23 -0.08
C LEU A 332 -0.15 21.30 -1.30
N LEU A 333 1.05 20.90 -1.72
CA LEU A 333 1.27 19.86 -2.74
C LEU A 333 1.17 18.48 -2.09
N THR A 334 0.65 17.48 -2.81
CA THR A 334 0.38 16.15 -2.26
C THR A 334 0.30 15.07 -3.35
N ALA A 335 0.56 13.83 -2.94
CA ALA A 335 0.31 12.63 -3.73
C ALA A 335 -1.14 12.14 -3.55
N LEU A 336 -1.87 11.94 -4.65
CA LEU A 336 -3.03 11.07 -4.69
C LEU A 336 -2.57 9.67 -5.11
N ARG A 337 -2.89 8.65 -4.32
CA ARG A 337 -2.74 7.26 -4.74
C ARG A 337 -4.07 6.74 -5.27
N ASP A 338 -4.00 6.00 -6.36
CA ASP A 338 -5.08 5.16 -6.90
C ASP A 338 -4.56 3.70 -6.92
N ALA A 339 -5.40 2.74 -7.30
CA ALA A 339 -5.09 1.31 -7.18
C ALA A 339 -3.77 0.89 -7.85
N ASN A 340 -3.45 1.45 -9.02
CA ASN A 340 -2.29 1.10 -9.85
C ASN A 340 -1.52 2.33 -10.37
N GLN A 341 -1.76 3.54 -9.84
CA GLN A 341 -1.10 4.78 -10.28
C GLN A 341 -0.98 5.81 -9.15
N THR A 342 0.03 6.67 -9.20
CA THR A 342 0.17 7.84 -8.31
C THR A 342 0.03 9.12 -9.13
N LEU A 343 -0.70 10.10 -8.61
CA LEU A 343 -0.87 11.43 -9.20
C LEU A 343 -0.37 12.51 -8.24
N LEU A 344 0.15 13.60 -8.79
CA LEU A 344 0.54 14.80 -8.05
C LEU A 344 -0.54 15.87 -8.19
N THR A 345 -1.01 16.43 -7.08
CA THR A 345 -2.03 17.48 -7.05
C THR A 345 -1.67 18.53 -6.00
N ALA A 346 -2.34 19.68 -5.99
CA ALA A 346 -2.13 20.71 -4.97
C ALA A 346 -3.42 21.42 -4.58
N TYR A 347 -3.50 21.84 -3.32
CA TYR A 347 -4.62 22.59 -2.74
C TYR A 347 -4.16 23.95 -2.22
N GLN A 348 -4.98 24.98 -2.41
CA GLN A 348 -4.80 26.28 -1.77
C GLN A 348 -5.00 26.13 -0.26
N ALA A 349 -4.05 26.58 0.53
CA ALA A 349 -4.12 26.45 1.98
C ALA A 349 -5.31 27.22 2.57
N SER A 350 -5.64 28.40 2.03
CA SER A 350 -6.64 29.31 2.61
C SER A 350 -8.10 28.83 2.53
N ASP A 351 -8.48 28.17 1.44
CA ASP A 351 -9.88 27.84 1.11
C ASP A 351 -10.07 26.42 0.57
N SER A 352 -9.01 25.61 0.59
CA SER A 352 -8.96 24.22 0.14
C SER A 352 -9.36 24.02 -1.34
N GLN A 353 -9.33 25.08 -2.16
CA GLN A 353 -9.57 24.96 -3.60
C GLN A 353 -8.39 24.28 -4.31
N LEU A 354 -8.67 23.61 -5.44
CA LEU A 354 -7.65 22.93 -6.23
C LEU A 354 -6.71 23.93 -6.90
N ALA A 355 -5.44 23.94 -6.51
CA ALA A 355 -4.39 24.82 -7.05
C ALA A 355 -3.70 24.21 -8.28
N LEU A 356 -3.56 22.88 -8.31
CA LEU A 356 -3.02 22.09 -9.42
C LEU A 356 -3.97 20.92 -9.68
N PRO A 357 -4.49 20.71 -10.91
CA PRO A 357 -5.24 19.50 -11.25
C PRO A 357 -4.33 18.26 -11.21
N PRO A 358 -4.82 17.07 -10.84
CA PRO A 358 -4.00 15.86 -10.73
C PRO A 358 -3.23 15.53 -12.01
N VAL A 359 -1.91 15.33 -11.88
CA VAL A 359 -0.99 14.93 -12.95
C VAL A 359 -0.42 13.55 -12.63
N VAL A 360 -0.54 12.58 -13.54
CA VAL A 360 0.00 11.23 -13.35
C VAL A 360 1.53 11.26 -13.28
N LEU A 361 2.10 10.55 -12.30
CA LEU A 361 3.54 10.34 -12.15
C LEU A 361 3.96 8.98 -12.73
N PRO A 362 5.23 8.83 -13.18
CA PRO A 362 5.72 7.58 -13.76
C PRO A 362 5.92 6.44 -12.75
N GLY A 363 5.82 6.73 -11.45
CA GLY A 363 6.03 5.79 -10.36
C GLY A 363 5.48 6.32 -9.04
N SER A 364 5.47 5.47 -8.01
CA SER A 364 4.91 5.83 -6.70
C SER A 364 5.86 6.72 -5.89
N ILE A 365 5.27 7.57 -5.05
CA ILE A 365 6.01 8.46 -4.16
C ILE A 365 6.41 7.73 -2.87
N THR A 366 7.69 7.83 -2.52
CA THR A 366 8.32 7.34 -1.27
C THR A 366 8.93 8.47 -0.43
N GLY A 367 8.58 9.71 -0.75
CA GLY A 367 8.94 10.91 0.00
C GLY A 367 8.97 12.17 -0.87
N LEU A 368 8.77 13.33 -0.23
CA LEU A 368 8.64 14.63 -0.88
C LEU A 368 9.27 15.74 -0.01
N THR A 369 9.85 16.75 -0.65
CA THR A 369 10.28 18.00 0.01
C THR A 369 10.25 19.17 -0.98
N TRP A 370 10.08 20.41 -0.50
CA TRP A 370 10.04 21.62 -1.32
C TRP A 370 10.88 22.72 -0.67
N GLY A 371 11.86 23.25 -1.42
CA GLY A 371 12.67 24.40 -1.00
C GLY A 371 12.53 25.62 -1.90
N ARG A 372 12.97 26.78 -1.40
CA ARG A 372 12.94 28.04 -2.17
C ARG A 372 14.07 28.16 -3.21
N GLN A 373 15.22 27.52 -2.99
CA GLN A 373 16.36 27.63 -3.92
C GLN A 373 16.17 26.68 -5.12
N PRO A 374 16.33 27.17 -6.37
CA PRO A 374 16.40 26.28 -7.54
C PRO A 374 17.73 25.51 -7.56
N LEU A 375 17.83 24.48 -8.40
CA LEU A 375 19.12 23.84 -8.66
C LEU A 375 20.10 24.82 -9.31
N PRO A 376 21.42 24.69 -9.05
CA PRO A 376 22.42 25.50 -9.73
C PRO A 376 22.38 25.28 -11.24
N SER A 377 22.62 26.35 -11.99
CA SER A 377 22.70 26.35 -13.45
C SER A 377 24.04 26.92 -13.91
N PRO A 378 24.91 26.14 -14.58
CA PRO A 378 24.74 24.73 -14.93
C PRO A 378 24.80 23.78 -13.71
N LEU A 379 24.24 22.58 -13.85
CA LEU A 379 24.35 21.52 -12.85
C LEU A 379 25.81 21.08 -12.65
N PRO A 380 26.19 20.52 -11.49
CA PRO A 380 27.50 19.90 -11.26
C PRO A 380 27.73 18.70 -12.20
N GLN A 381 29.00 18.40 -12.51
CA GLN A 381 29.34 17.35 -13.49
C GLN A 381 28.86 15.95 -13.09
N SER A 382 28.86 15.61 -11.80
CA SER A 382 28.32 14.33 -11.30
C SER A 382 26.81 14.22 -11.55
N LEU A 383 26.04 15.26 -11.25
CA LEU A 383 24.60 15.28 -11.54
C LEU A 383 24.31 15.26 -13.05
N GLN A 384 25.12 15.92 -13.89
CA GLN A 384 24.98 15.81 -15.36
C GLN A 384 25.18 14.38 -15.88
N GLN A 385 26.06 13.59 -15.27
CA GLN A 385 26.25 12.19 -15.61
C GLN A 385 25.01 11.37 -15.24
N ILE A 386 24.50 11.53 -14.02
CA ILE A 386 23.28 10.85 -13.53
C ILE A 386 22.05 11.19 -14.40
N VAL A 387 21.88 12.46 -14.81
CA VAL A 387 20.80 12.88 -15.71
C VAL A 387 20.88 12.21 -17.10
N SER A 388 22.06 11.73 -17.49
CA SER A 388 22.26 10.99 -18.75
C SER A 388 21.96 9.49 -18.62
N GLU A 389 21.73 8.99 -17.39
CA GLU A 389 21.36 7.59 -17.13
C GLU A 389 19.83 7.44 -17.25
N ILE A 390 19.41 6.80 -18.34
CA ILE A 390 18.05 6.33 -18.54
C ILE A 390 18.01 4.87 -18.05
N PRO A 391 17.27 4.55 -16.98
CA PRO A 391 17.05 3.16 -16.61
C PRO A 391 16.14 2.53 -17.67
N GLU A 392 16.66 1.50 -18.33
CA GLU A 392 15.84 0.59 -19.12
C GLU A 392 15.07 -0.33 -18.14
N LEU A 393 13.84 -0.71 -18.50
CA LEU A 393 13.15 -1.78 -17.78
C LEU A 393 14.05 -3.04 -17.81
N PRO A 394 14.16 -3.81 -16.72
CA PRO A 394 15.03 -4.99 -16.66
C PRO A 394 14.57 -6.14 -17.57
N TRP A 395 13.44 -5.95 -18.26
CA TRP A 395 12.91 -6.79 -19.31
C TRP A 395 12.37 -5.92 -20.45
N SER A 396 12.40 -6.45 -21.66
CA SER A 396 11.68 -5.95 -22.82
C SER A 396 10.92 -7.13 -23.40
N SER A 397 9.70 -6.95 -23.93
CA SER A 397 8.96 -8.04 -24.54
C SER A 397 9.77 -8.69 -25.67
N GLY A 398 10.24 -9.91 -25.42
CA GLY A 398 10.88 -10.73 -26.43
C GLY A 398 9.86 -11.11 -27.48
N SER A 399 10.12 -10.74 -28.74
CA SER A 399 9.50 -11.48 -29.84
C SER A 399 10.33 -12.74 -30.02
N GLY A 400 9.94 -13.82 -29.33
CA GLY A 400 10.62 -15.09 -29.43
C GLY A 400 10.74 -15.53 -30.90
N GLU A 401 11.92 -16.01 -31.31
CA GLU A 401 12.15 -16.53 -32.68
C GLU A 401 11.29 -17.77 -33.02
N ASN A 402 10.44 -18.23 -32.09
CA ASN A 402 9.50 -19.35 -32.20
C ASN A 402 8.03 -18.91 -32.28
N SER A 403 7.72 -17.74 -32.83
CA SER A 403 6.34 -17.46 -33.28
C SER A 403 5.97 -18.46 -34.39
N ASP A 404 5.12 -19.45 -34.08
CA ASP A 404 4.52 -20.36 -35.07
C ASP A 404 3.45 -19.61 -35.88
N THR A 405 3.96 -18.72 -36.73
CA THR A 405 3.24 -17.75 -37.55
C THR A 405 2.25 -18.36 -38.54
N GLN A 406 2.04 -19.68 -38.58
CA GLN A 406 0.98 -20.29 -39.41
C GLN A 406 -0.42 -19.79 -39.05
N ASN A 407 -0.67 -19.41 -37.79
CA ASN A 407 -1.98 -18.91 -37.33
C ASN A 407 -1.95 -17.52 -36.66
N GLY A 408 -0.78 -16.89 -36.53
CA GLY A 408 -0.65 -15.54 -35.95
C GLY A 408 -1.01 -15.44 -34.46
N ARG A 409 -0.82 -16.51 -33.70
CA ARG A 409 -1.00 -16.57 -32.24
C ARG A 409 0.34 -16.77 -31.54
N GLU A 410 0.53 -16.12 -30.41
CA GLU A 410 1.74 -16.27 -29.59
C GLU A 410 1.63 -17.51 -28.69
N PRO A 411 2.74 -18.22 -28.43
CA PRO A 411 2.72 -19.44 -27.63
C PRO A 411 2.67 -19.15 -26.12
N LEU A 412 2.35 -20.19 -25.34
CA LEU A 412 2.58 -20.21 -23.89
C LEU A 412 4.00 -20.71 -23.59
N ALA A 413 4.85 -19.84 -23.03
CA ALA A 413 6.19 -20.14 -22.55
C ALA A 413 6.17 -20.86 -21.18
N PRO A 414 6.98 -21.92 -20.96
CA PRO A 414 7.04 -22.65 -19.70
C PRO A 414 7.93 -21.95 -18.65
N LEU A 415 7.40 -21.77 -17.43
CA LEU A 415 8.12 -21.16 -16.32
C LEU A 415 9.15 -22.13 -15.71
N ILE A 416 10.43 -21.86 -15.96
CA ILE A 416 11.53 -22.70 -15.49
C ILE A 416 11.72 -22.56 -13.96
N ASN A 417 11.84 -23.69 -13.27
CA ASN A 417 11.98 -23.79 -11.82
C ASN A 417 10.82 -23.14 -11.03
N VAL A 418 9.61 -23.11 -11.57
CA VAL A 418 8.39 -22.69 -10.86
C VAL A 418 7.46 -23.90 -10.69
N GLN A 419 6.91 -24.07 -9.49
CA GLN A 419 5.92 -25.10 -9.17
C GLN A 419 4.52 -24.48 -9.26
N ALA A 420 3.69 -24.98 -10.18
CA ALA A 420 2.28 -24.62 -10.34
C ALA A 420 1.53 -25.76 -11.05
N PRO A 421 0.18 -25.79 -11.05
CA PRO A 421 -0.60 -26.77 -11.83
C PRO A 421 -0.32 -26.68 -13.34
N TYR A 422 -0.32 -25.45 -13.87
CA TYR A 422 0.11 -25.12 -15.22
C TYR A 422 1.17 -24.02 -15.14
N PRO A 423 2.48 -24.36 -15.05
CA PRO A 423 3.56 -23.39 -14.90
C PRO A 423 3.93 -22.81 -16.27
N GLN A 424 3.03 -22.03 -16.85
CA GLN A 424 3.20 -21.39 -18.15
C GLN A 424 2.62 -19.97 -18.11
N LEU A 425 3.21 -19.06 -18.88
CA LEU A 425 2.67 -17.73 -19.16
C LEU A 425 2.70 -17.47 -20.67
N HIS A 426 2.02 -16.41 -21.11
CA HIS A 426 2.11 -15.91 -22.48
C HIS A 426 3.54 -15.40 -22.77
N ASP A 427 4.07 -15.67 -23.97
CA ASP A 427 5.44 -15.28 -24.38
C ASP A 427 5.72 -13.80 -24.06
N SER A 428 4.80 -12.90 -24.44
CA SER A 428 4.90 -11.45 -24.20
C SER A 428 4.94 -10.97 -22.73
N VAL A 429 4.85 -11.85 -21.73
CA VAL A 429 4.90 -11.49 -20.29
C VAL A 429 5.84 -12.35 -19.44
N ASP A 430 6.43 -13.41 -19.99
CA ASP A 430 7.18 -14.37 -19.17
C ASP A 430 8.50 -13.77 -18.65
N GLU A 431 9.18 -12.94 -19.45
CA GLU A 431 10.36 -12.16 -19.05
C GLU A 431 10.02 -11.13 -17.97
N ALA A 432 8.84 -10.50 -18.05
CA ALA A 432 8.35 -9.60 -17.00
C ALA A 432 8.11 -10.34 -15.68
N PHE A 433 7.66 -11.59 -15.74
CA PHE A 433 7.52 -12.43 -14.56
C PHE A 433 8.87 -12.87 -14.00
N GLN A 434 9.84 -13.26 -14.85
CA GLN A 434 11.19 -13.61 -14.39
C GLN A 434 11.90 -12.40 -13.75
N ALA A 435 11.74 -11.20 -14.31
CA ALA A 435 12.24 -9.96 -13.73
C ALA A 435 11.62 -9.69 -12.35
N LEU A 436 10.30 -9.82 -12.22
CA LEU A 436 9.59 -9.69 -10.94
C LEU A 436 10.10 -10.71 -9.90
N ARG A 437 10.18 -11.99 -10.28
CA ARG A 437 10.70 -13.06 -9.42
C ARG A 437 12.14 -12.80 -8.97
N ALA A 438 13.03 -12.42 -9.89
CA ALA A 438 14.42 -12.13 -9.58
C ALA A 438 14.55 -10.94 -8.62
N LYS A 439 13.78 -9.87 -8.86
CA LYS A 439 13.75 -8.68 -8.00
C LYS A 439 13.22 -9.00 -6.60
N VAL A 440 12.07 -9.66 -6.49
CA VAL A 440 11.48 -10.07 -5.21
C VAL A 440 12.42 -11.01 -4.45
N ALA A 441 13.12 -11.93 -5.14
CA ALA A 441 14.09 -12.82 -4.52
C ALA A 441 15.35 -12.08 -3.99
N ALA A 442 15.79 -11.02 -4.67
CA ALA A 442 16.89 -10.16 -4.22
C ALA A 442 16.50 -9.35 -2.97
N GLU A 443 15.34 -8.68 -3.01
CA GLU A 443 14.83 -7.84 -1.92
C GLU A 443 14.49 -8.66 -0.67
N THR A 444 13.82 -9.80 -0.83
CA THR A 444 13.41 -10.65 0.30
C THR A 444 14.50 -11.61 0.75
N GLY A 445 15.47 -11.95 -0.10
CA GLY A 445 16.52 -12.94 0.19
C GLY A 445 16.11 -14.41 0.03
N TRP A 446 14.92 -14.69 -0.50
CA TRP A 446 14.41 -16.02 -0.82
C TRP A 446 13.46 -16.00 -2.01
N ASP A 447 13.41 -17.09 -2.79
CA ASP A 447 12.64 -17.16 -4.04
C ASP A 447 11.14 -17.38 -3.76
N PHE A 448 10.44 -16.31 -3.39
CA PHE A 448 9.02 -16.32 -3.04
C PHE A 448 8.13 -16.85 -4.18
N LEU A 449 8.40 -16.45 -5.43
CA LEU A 449 7.62 -16.87 -6.62
C LEU A 449 8.09 -18.20 -7.24
N SER A 450 8.85 -19.02 -6.50
CA SER A 450 9.17 -20.41 -6.91
C SER A 450 7.98 -21.36 -6.81
N SER A 451 6.93 -21.00 -6.07
CA SER A 451 5.68 -21.76 -5.93
C SER A 451 4.51 -20.82 -6.14
N LEU A 452 3.61 -21.19 -7.05
CA LEU A 452 2.41 -20.45 -7.41
C LEU A 452 1.18 -21.35 -7.23
N GLU A 453 0.07 -20.74 -6.86
CA GLU A 453 -1.23 -21.41 -6.89
C GLU A 453 -1.69 -21.62 -8.34
N ASN A 454 -1.52 -20.62 -9.21
CA ASN A 454 -1.68 -20.72 -10.67
C ASN A 454 -0.70 -19.77 -11.40
N ALA A 455 -0.33 -20.13 -12.64
CA ALA A 455 0.24 -19.20 -13.63
C ALA A 455 -0.60 -19.15 -14.92
N PHE A 456 -1.33 -20.21 -15.22
CA PHE A 456 -2.29 -20.27 -16.30
C PHE A 456 -3.43 -21.20 -15.89
N VAL A 457 -4.64 -20.96 -16.41
CA VAL A 457 -5.78 -21.88 -16.27
C VAL A 457 -6.39 -22.11 -17.66
N PRO A 458 -6.51 -23.36 -18.15
CA PRO A 458 -7.13 -23.62 -19.44
C PRO A 458 -8.66 -23.47 -19.37
N LEU A 459 -9.29 -23.06 -20.47
CA LEU A 459 -10.76 -22.96 -20.60
C LEU A 459 -11.57 -24.23 -20.26
N THR A 460 -10.90 -25.39 -20.19
CA THR A 460 -11.52 -26.66 -19.76
C THR A 460 -11.65 -26.80 -18.24
N GLU A 461 -11.02 -25.92 -17.46
CA GLU A 461 -11.00 -25.94 -16.01
C GLU A 461 -11.79 -24.73 -15.45
N PRO A 462 -12.81 -24.94 -14.61
CA PRO A 462 -13.65 -23.86 -14.12
C PRO A 462 -12.99 -23.13 -12.94
N LEU A 463 -12.79 -21.81 -13.08
CA LEU A 463 -12.47 -20.95 -11.95
C LEU A 463 -13.65 -20.78 -10.97
N PRO A 464 -13.38 -20.33 -9.73
CA PRO A 464 -14.41 -20.04 -8.73
C PRO A 464 -15.50 -19.05 -9.19
N PRO A 465 -16.71 -19.07 -8.58
CA PRO A 465 -17.79 -18.18 -8.97
C PRO A 465 -17.42 -16.68 -8.89
N GLY A 466 -17.63 -15.95 -9.99
CA GLY A 466 -17.27 -14.54 -10.12
C GLY A 466 -15.94 -14.29 -10.88
N MET A 467 -15.17 -15.34 -11.16
CA MET A 467 -13.92 -15.30 -11.92
C MET A 467 -14.14 -15.84 -13.35
N GLY A 468 -15.19 -15.33 -14.04
CA GLY A 468 -15.53 -15.74 -15.41
C GLY A 468 -14.61 -15.12 -16.46
N ASP A 469 -14.48 -13.79 -16.40
CA ASP A 469 -13.62 -12.99 -17.29
C ASP A 469 -12.29 -12.71 -16.58
N ASP A 470 -11.57 -13.78 -16.26
CA ASP A 470 -10.36 -13.77 -15.41
C ASP A 470 -9.08 -13.81 -16.24
N TRP A 471 -8.04 -13.08 -15.82
CA TRP A 471 -6.80 -12.97 -16.59
C TRP A 471 -5.96 -14.26 -16.57
N LEU A 472 -6.18 -15.18 -15.62
CA LEU A 472 -5.51 -16.49 -15.60
C LEU A 472 -5.79 -17.31 -16.87
N TYR A 473 -6.93 -17.12 -17.53
CA TYR A 473 -7.22 -17.78 -18.81
C TYR A 473 -6.35 -17.26 -19.96
N THR A 474 -5.86 -16.02 -19.89
CA THR A 474 -5.05 -15.38 -20.94
C THR A 474 -3.56 -15.74 -20.89
N GLY A 475 -3.11 -16.43 -19.83
CA GLY A 475 -1.69 -16.63 -19.55
C GLY A 475 -0.94 -15.34 -19.17
N ARG A 476 -1.64 -14.24 -18.88
CA ARG A 476 -1.07 -12.94 -18.52
C ARG A 476 -1.32 -12.54 -17.06
N ALA A 477 -1.62 -13.51 -16.20
CA ALA A 477 -1.74 -13.33 -14.76
C ALA A 477 -1.12 -14.51 -14.02
N PHE A 478 -0.81 -14.33 -12.75
CA PHE A 478 -0.45 -15.41 -11.84
C PHE A 478 -1.08 -15.20 -10.47
N THR A 479 -1.23 -16.29 -9.71
CA THR A 479 -1.55 -16.24 -8.28
C THR A 479 -0.41 -16.86 -7.46
N PHE A 480 0.17 -16.10 -6.53
CA PHE A 480 1.18 -16.65 -5.62
C PHE A 480 0.54 -17.57 -4.55
N ASP A 481 1.31 -18.52 -4.02
CA ASP A 481 0.85 -19.43 -2.96
C ASP A 481 0.46 -18.64 -1.69
N SER A 482 -0.76 -18.87 -1.18
CA SER A 482 -1.26 -18.21 0.04
C SER A 482 -0.78 -18.86 1.35
N LEU A 483 -0.17 -20.06 1.32
CA LEU A 483 0.32 -20.75 2.52
C LEU A 483 1.32 -19.95 3.38
N PRO A 484 2.26 -19.16 2.84
CA PRO A 484 3.15 -18.28 3.62
C PRO A 484 2.43 -17.26 4.50
N MET A 485 1.18 -16.88 4.18
CA MET A 485 0.33 -16.06 5.07
C MET A 485 0.10 -16.77 6.41
N ASN A 486 -0.15 -18.07 6.39
CA ASN A 486 -0.43 -18.88 7.59
C ASN A 486 0.82 -19.04 8.47
N ALA A 487 2.01 -18.88 7.90
CA ALA A 487 3.28 -18.83 8.62
C ALA A 487 3.65 -17.43 9.15
N GLY A 488 2.85 -16.39 8.83
CA GLY A 488 3.18 -15.00 9.14
C GLY A 488 4.38 -14.47 8.33
N TRP A 489 4.62 -15.02 7.15
CA TRP A 489 5.67 -14.59 6.21
C TRP A 489 5.15 -13.67 5.11
N VAL A 490 3.83 -13.61 4.93
CA VAL A 490 3.16 -12.65 4.07
C VAL A 490 2.01 -12.03 4.85
N VAL A 491 1.86 -10.71 4.77
CA VAL A 491 0.75 -9.97 5.37
C VAL A 491 0.14 -9.00 4.37
N MET A 492 -1.15 -8.71 4.53
CA MET A 492 -1.90 -7.87 3.61
C MET A 492 -2.46 -6.65 4.34
N VAL A 493 -2.16 -5.45 3.84
CA VAL A 493 -2.78 -4.21 4.29
C VAL A 493 -3.91 -3.86 3.31
N PRO A 494 -5.14 -3.60 3.77
CA PRO A 494 -6.23 -3.22 2.90
C PRO A 494 -6.12 -1.75 2.47
N GLU A 495 -6.29 -1.47 1.19
CA GLU A 495 -6.42 -0.12 0.63
C GLU A 495 -7.81 0.01 -0.01
N MET A 496 -8.43 1.19 0.06
CA MET A 496 -9.70 1.47 -0.63
C MET A 496 -9.55 2.56 -1.66
N TYR A 497 -10.12 2.30 -2.83
CA TYR A 497 -10.23 3.27 -3.91
C TYR A 497 -11.69 3.29 -4.38
N GLY A 498 -12.39 4.38 -4.03
CA GLY A 498 -13.85 4.46 -4.17
C GLY A 498 -14.57 3.38 -3.35
N HIS A 499 -15.34 2.52 -4.01
CA HIS A 499 -16.05 1.39 -3.37
C HIS A 499 -15.34 0.04 -3.55
N GLN A 500 -14.10 0.02 -4.05
CA GLN A 500 -13.33 -1.21 -4.26
C GLN A 500 -12.26 -1.38 -3.17
N THR A 501 -12.16 -2.60 -2.65
CA THR A 501 -11.06 -3.01 -1.77
C THR A 501 -9.94 -3.60 -2.60
N TYR A 502 -8.73 -3.08 -2.44
CA TYR A 502 -7.50 -3.65 -2.94
C TYR A 502 -6.64 -4.09 -1.76
N TRP A 503 -5.65 -4.92 -2.04
CA TRP A 503 -4.71 -5.40 -1.03
C TRP A 503 -3.29 -5.00 -1.42
N ARG A 504 -2.53 -4.52 -0.44
CA ARG A 504 -1.09 -4.28 -0.52
C ARG A 504 -0.39 -5.40 0.21
N VAL A 505 0.49 -6.09 -0.50
CA VAL A 505 1.12 -7.35 -0.06
C VAL A 505 2.53 -7.06 0.43
N TYR A 506 2.83 -7.47 1.66
CA TYR A 506 4.15 -7.37 2.26
C TYR A 506 4.72 -8.76 2.52
N ILE A 507 5.92 -9.03 2.02
CA ILE A 507 6.65 -10.29 2.23
C ILE A 507 7.72 -10.06 3.29
N LYS A 508 7.84 -10.96 4.26
CA LYS A 508 8.86 -10.87 5.29
C LYS A 508 10.26 -11.09 4.70
N ALA A 509 11.17 -10.16 4.95
CA ALA A 509 12.56 -10.29 4.55
C ALA A 509 13.22 -11.46 5.30
N ARG A 510 14.12 -12.19 4.63
CA ARG A 510 14.86 -13.30 5.23
C ARG A 510 15.83 -12.83 6.30
N PHE A 511 16.50 -11.71 6.04
CA PHE A 511 17.36 -11.06 7.02
C PHE A 511 16.56 -9.95 7.72
N GLN A 512 16.60 -9.94 9.05
CA GLN A 512 15.78 -9.07 9.91
C GLN A 512 16.69 -8.10 10.69
N ASN A 513 17.73 -7.61 10.04
CA ASN A 513 18.90 -6.92 10.61
C ASN A 513 19.20 -5.60 9.86
N GLY A 514 18.19 -4.94 9.30
CA GLY A 514 18.35 -3.72 8.50
C GLY A 514 18.70 -3.96 7.03
N SER A 515 19.36 -5.07 6.68
CA SER A 515 19.96 -5.22 5.34
C SER A 515 19.01 -5.58 4.19
N GLN A 516 17.69 -5.65 4.45
CA GLN A 516 16.65 -6.03 3.50
C GLN A 516 15.29 -5.50 3.95
N GLY A 517 14.50 -4.95 3.04
CA GLY A 517 13.16 -4.43 3.33
C GLY A 517 13.14 -3.26 4.32
N GLN A 518 11.96 -2.91 4.81
CA GLN A 518 11.73 -1.80 5.73
C GLN A 518 10.80 -2.23 6.89
N PRO A 519 10.83 -1.56 8.05
CA PRO A 519 9.84 -1.80 9.09
C PRO A 519 8.45 -1.29 8.66
N MET A 520 7.38 -2.02 9.01
CA MET A 520 6.02 -1.62 8.67
C MET A 520 5.51 -0.49 9.56
N ARG A 521 4.57 0.31 9.05
CA ARG A 521 3.85 1.38 9.78
C ARG A 521 2.33 1.19 9.84
N HIS A 522 1.81 0.09 9.28
CA HIS A 522 0.38 -0.20 9.18
C HIS A 522 0.03 -1.56 9.80
N ILE A 523 -1.18 -1.65 10.35
CA ILE A 523 -1.72 -2.88 10.91
C ILE A 523 -2.32 -3.72 9.76
N PRO A 524 -1.87 -4.96 9.52
CA PRO A 524 -2.41 -5.81 8.46
C PRO A 524 -3.77 -6.41 8.83
N TRP A 525 -4.49 -6.88 7.82
CA TRP A 525 -5.70 -7.67 7.98
C TRP A 525 -5.38 -9.14 8.26
N ASN A 526 -5.96 -9.69 9.33
CA ASN A 526 -5.81 -11.08 9.70
C ASN A 526 -6.93 -11.93 9.08
N PHE A 527 -6.68 -12.50 7.89
CA PHE A 527 -7.59 -13.45 7.27
C PHE A 527 -7.76 -14.77 8.06
N ASN A 528 -6.79 -15.14 8.91
CA ASN A 528 -6.88 -16.40 9.66
C ASN A 528 -7.94 -16.36 10.77
N ALA A 529 -8.34 -15.17 11.23
CA ALA A 529 -9.42 -14.99 12.20
C ALA A 529 -10.77 -15.58 11.74
N ARG A 530 -11.01 -15.67 10.42
CA ARG A 530 -12.16 -16.35 9.81
C ARG A 530 -12.35 -17.79 10.31
N TYR A 531 -11.26 -18.45 10.69
CA TYR A 531 -11.23 -19.85 11.11
C TYR A 531 -11.15 -20.00 12.64
N ALA A 532 -11.13 -18.91 13.41
CA ALA A 532 -11.08 -18.92 14.87
C ALA A 532 -12.41 -19.34 15.54
N GLY A 533 -13.51 -19.37 14.77
CA GLY A 533 -14.84 -19.77 15.25
C GLY A 533 -15.71 -18.64 15.81
N ASP A 534 -15.23 -17.39 15.76
CA ASP A 534 -16.07 -16.22 16.04
C ASP A 534 -16.94 -15.86 14.82
N PRO A 535 -18.27 -15.77 14.95
CA PRO A 535 -19.16 -15.37 13.85
C PRO A 535 -18.82 -13.99 13.27
N LEU A 536 -18.37 -13.03 14.08
CA LEU A 536 -18.08 -11.67 13.64
C LEU A 536 -16.93 -11.64 12.64
N PHE A 537 -15.83 -12.34 12.94
CA PHE A 537 -14.67 -12.42 12.05
C PHE A 537 -14.95 -13.24 10.79
N TYR A 538 -15.86 -14.23 10.88
CA TYR A 538 -16.34 -14.94 9.71
C TYR A 538 -17.17 -14.02 8.78
N GLU A 539 -18.10 -13.24 9.34
CA GLU A 539 -18.94 -12.30 8.57
C GLU A 539 -18.12 -11.15 7.97
N GLN A 540 -17.08 -10.66 8.65
CA GLN A 540 -16.20 -9.61 8.16
C GLN A 540 -15.12 -10.11 7.18
N GLY A 541 -14.90 -11.42 7.06
CA GLY A 541 -13.82 -11.99 6.25
C GLY A 541 -12.42 -11.87 6.86
N GLY A 542 -12.34 -11.75 8.19
CA GLY A 542 -11.13 -11.58 8.98
C GLY A 542 -11.32 -10.55 10.09
N GLU A 543 -10.22 -10.05 10.62
CA GLU A 543 -10.18 -8.93 11.58
C GLU A 543 -9.01 -7.99 11.26
N ILE A 544 -8.97 -6.81 11.88
CA ILE A 544 -7.75 -6.00 11.96
C ILE A 544 -6.76 -6.73 12.90
N GLY A 545 -5.51 -6.87 12.49
CA GLY A 545 -4.48 -7.56 13.28
C GLY A 545 -4.22 -6.91 14.64
N LEU A 546 -3.59 -7.65 15.54
CA LEU A 546 -3.33 -7.22 16.94
C LEU A 546 -2.26 -6.12 17.09
N GLY A 547 -1.72 -5.59 15.98
CA GLY A 547 -0.68 -4.57 15.97
C GLY A 547 0.19 -4.63 14.71
N ILE A 548 1.13 -3.69 14.61
CA ILE A 548 2.10 -3.62 13.50
C ILE A 548 3.11 -4.79 13.64
N PRO A 549 3.33 -5.62 12.60
CA PRO A 549 4.27 -6.73 12.66
C PRO A 549 5.73 -6.27 12.78
N ALA A 550 6.39 -6.62 13.87
CA ALA A 550 7.81 -6.32 14.07
C ALA A 550 8.73 -6.98 13.03
N GLY A 551 9.86 -6.32 12.79
CA GLY A 551 10.89 -6.73 11.83
C GLY A 551 10.73 -6.09 10.46
N TYR A 552 11.39 -6.69 9.47
CA TYR A 552 11.60 -6.09 8.14
C TYR A 552 10.78 -6.77 7.05
N TRP A 553 10.19 -5.96 6.18
CA TRP A 553 9.20 -6.37 5.20
C TRP A 553 9.46 -5.69 3.86
N VAL A 554 9.22 -6.42 2.78
CA VAL A 554 9.36 -5.97 1.40
C VAL A 554 7.96 -5.76 0.82
N ASP A 555 7.74 -4.59 0.22
CA ASP A 555 6.48 -4.27 -0.46
C ASP A 555 6.43 -4.95 -1.83
N PHE A 556 5.71 -6.07 -1.91
CA PHE A 556 5.57 -6.83 -3.14
C PHE A 556 4.72 -6.08 -4.17
N THR A 557 3.69 -5.37 -3.72
CA THR A 557 2.77 -4.64 -4.61
C THR A 557 3.48 -3.50 -5.32
N GLU A 558 4.36 -2.77 -4.62
CA GLU A 558 5.16 -1.70 -5.21
C GLU A 558 6.19 -2.24 -6.23
N ILE A 559 6.89 -3.33 -5.91
CA ILE A 559 7.79 -4.01 -6.86
C ILE A 559 7.02 -4.45 -8.12
N ALA A 560 5.87 -5.11 -7.94
CA ALA A 560 5.01 -5.57 -9.03
C ALA A 560 4.58 -4.41 -9.94
N ALA A 561 4.04 -3.34 -9.37
CA ALA A 561 3.60 -2.15 -10.09
C ALA A 561 4.74 -1.50 -10.90
N SER A 562 5.95 -1.41 -10.34
CA SER A 562 7.12 -0.84 -11.03
C SER A 562 7.59 -1.64 -12.26
N LEU A 563 7.18 -2.90 -12.35
CA LEU A 563 7.44 -3.82 -13.47
C LEU A 563 6.19 -4.03 -14.34
N GLY A 564 5.16 -3.18 -14.19
CA GLY A 564 3.93 -3.17 -14.97
C GLY A 564 2.82 -4.10 -14.46
N TRP A 565 3.10 -4.96 -13.48
CA TRP A 565 2.13 -5.92 -12.94
C TRP A 565 1.10 -5.21 -12.07
N GLN A 566 -0.16 -5.31 -12.49
CA GLN A 566 -1.31 -4.70 -11.84
C GLN A 566 -2.02 -5.70 -10.94
N ARG A 567 -2.61 -5.19 -9.85
CA ARG A 567 -3.49 -5.95 -8.96
C ARG A 567 -4.94 -5.76 -9.34
N LEU A 568 -5.78 -6.74 -9.03
CA LEU A 568 -7.23 -6.66 -9.21
C LEU A 568 -7.94 -6.26 -7.91
N PRO A 569 -9.12 -5.63 -8.00
CA PRO A 569 -9.97 -5.41 -6.84
C PRO A 569 -10.51 -6.75 -6.33
N ALA A 570 -10.68 -6.84 -5.01
CA ALA A 570 -11.45 -7.89 -4.37
C ALA A 570 -12.89 -7.88 -4.91
N LEU A 571 -13.44 -9.07 -5.19
CA LEU A 571 -14.84 -9.21 -5.59
C LEU A 571 -15.76 -8.83 -4.41
N PRO A 572 -16.99 -8.34 -4.65
CA PRO A 572 -17.91 -7.94 -3.58
C PRO A 572 -18.25 -9.02 -2.54
N THR A 573 -17.93 -10.29 -2.82
CA THR A 573 -18.13 -11.43 -1.94
C THR A 573 -16.90 -11.78 -1.07
N TRP A 574 -15.80 -11.03 -1.12
CA TRP A 574 -14.53 -11.38 -0.44
C TRP A 574 -14.66 -11.67 1.06
N GLN A 575 -15.59 -10.98 1.73
CA GLN A 575 -15.90 -11.22 3.14
C GLN A 575 -16.36 -12.66 3.36
N SER A 576 -17.34 -13.13 2.58
CA SER A 576 -17.88 -14.50 2.68
C SER A 576 -17.03 -15.56 1.98
N ALA A 577 -16.24 -15.20 0.96
CA ALA A 577 -15.46 -16.13 0.15
C ALA A 577 -13.97 -15.74 0.09
N PHE A 578 -13.08 -16.60 0.59
CA PHE A 578 -11.64 -16.30 0.70
C PHE A 578 -10.97 -15.99 -0.65
N PHE A 579 -11.20 -16.81 -1.68
CA PHE A 579 -10.65 -16.59 -3.04
C PHE A 579 -11.09 -15.25 -3.65
N ALA A 580 -12.27 -14.76 -3.29
CA ALA A 580 -12.80 -13.49 -3.79
C ALA A 580 -12.03 -12.27 -3.25
N ALA A 581 -11.14 -12.44 -2.26
CA ALA A 581 -10.24 -11.38 -1.81
C ALA A 581 -9.19 -11.00 -2.87
N ARG A 582 -8.78 -11.93 -3.75
CA ARG A 582 -7.81 -11.69 -4.85
C ARG A 582 -6.48 -11.04 -4.47
N PHE A 583 -6.10 -11.06 -3.18
CA PHE A 583 -4.86 -10.42 -2.73
C PHE A 583 -3.59 -11.03 -3.33
N ASN A 584 -3.66 -12.26 -3.85
CA ASN A 584 -2.55 -12.97 -4.45
C ASN A 584 -2.50 -12.92 -5.98
N GLU A 585 -3.48 -12.28 -6.64
CA GLU A 585 -3.64 -12.27 -8.10
C GLU A 585 -3.08 -10.98 -8.73
N PHE A 586 -2.11 -11.14 -9.65
CA PHE A 586 -1.47 -10.04 -10.38
C PHE A 586 -1.47 -10.34 -11.87
N PHE A 587 -1.71 -9.32 -12.71
CA PHE A 587 -1.82 -9.45 -14.17
C PHE A 587 -1.05 -8.35 -14.91
N LEU A 588 -0.65 -8.63 -16.16
CA LEU A 588 0.09 -7.70 -17.01
C LEU A 588 -0.66 -7.53 -18.35
N PRO A 589 -1.41 -6.43 -18.55
CA PRO A 589 -2.29 -6.29 -19.72
C PRO A 589 -1.54 -5.97 -21.03
N ASN A 590 -0.36 -5.35 -20.98
CA ASN A 590 0.36 -4.81 -22.16
C ASN A 590 -0.56 -3.99 -23.10
N ASP A 591 -1.33 -3.06 -22.53
CA ASP A 591 -2.32 -2.20 -23.21
C ASP A 591 -3.46 -2.91 -23.98
N GLN A 592 -3.61 -4.23 -23.83
CA GLN A 592 -4.71 -5.01 -24.41
C GLN A 592 -5.90 -5.11 -23.44
N SER A 593 -7.11 -5.22 -23.99
CA SER A 593 -8.27 -5.68 -23.22
C SER A 593 -8.20 -7.19 -22.96
N TRP A 594 -8.90 -7.66 -21.92
CA TRP A 594 -9.02 -9.09 -21.63
C TRP A 594 -9.49 -9.91 -22.85
N GLN A 595 -10.44 -9.37 -23.62
CA GLN A 595 -10.98 -10.07 -24.80
C GLN A 595 -9.94 -10.20 -25.92
N GLU A 596 -9.08 -9.18 -26.12
CA GLU A 596 -7.99 -9.25 -27.09
C GLU A 596 -6.93 -10.27 -26.64
N ALA A 597 -6.51 -10.22 -25.38
CA ALA A 597 -5.59 -11.20 -24.79
C ALA A 597 -6.13 -12.65 -24.85
N MET A 598 -7.44 -12.85 -24.78
CA MET A 598 -8.06 -14.17 -25.00
C MET A 598 -7.97 -14.63 -26.47
N PHE A 599 -8.00 -13.73 -27.44
CA PHE A 599 -7.86 -14.08 -28.86
C PHE A 599 -6.41 -14.40 -29.28
N ASP A 600 -5.41 -13.89 -28.54
CA ASP A 600 -4.00 -14.23 -28.72
C ASP A 600 -3.75 -15.73 -28.50
N LEU A 601 -4.45 -16.36 -27.53
CA LEU A 601 -4.36 -17.81 -27.27
C LEU A 601 -5.45 -18.63 -27.97
N TYR A 602 -6.70 -18.18 -27.95
CA TYR A 602 -7.86 -19.01 -28.33
C TYR A 602 -8.51 -18.57 -29.64
N PRO A 603 -8.97 -19.53 -30.47
CA PRO A 603 -9.85 -19.22 -31.58
C PRO A 603 -11.21 -18.72 -31.07
N ALA A 604 -11.83 -17.80 -31.81
CA ALA A 604 -13.14 -17.25 -31.45
C ALA A 604 -14.21 -18.36 -31.33
N GLU A 605 -14.08 -19.42 -32.13
CA GLU A 605 -14.92 -20.61 -32.09
C GLU A 605 -14.83 -21.40 -30.76
N ALA A 606 -13.73 -21.27 -30.00
CA ALA A 606 -13.60 -21.88 -28.68
C ALA A 606 -14.23 -21.02 -27.56
N LEU A 607 -14.30 -19.71 -27.74
CA LEU A 607 -14.95 -18.77 -26.80
C LEU A 607 -16.46 -18.71 -27.01
N LEU A 608 -16.93 -18.97 -28.23
CA LEU A 608 -18.35 -19.14 -28.55
C LEU A 608 -18.85 -20.50 -28.04
N THR A 609 -19.34 -20.54 -26.80
CA THR A 609 -20.16 -21.69 -26.35
C THR A 609 -21.32 -21.88 -27.32
N PRO A 610 -21.48 -23.06 -27.96
CA PRO A 610 -22.62 -23.28 -28.86
C PRO A 610 -23.91 -23.08 -28.08
N THR A 611 -24.81 -22.25 -28.62
CA THR A 611 -26.15 -22.02 -28.07
C THR A 611 -26.75 -23.34 -27.62
N PRO A 612 -27.29 -23.47 -26.39
CA PRO A 612 -27.86 -24.72 -25.93
C PRO A 612 -28.84 -25.26 -26.96
N VAL A 613 -28.50 -26.39 -27.58
CA VAL A 613 -29.41 -27.09 -28.47
C VAL A 613 -30.47 -27.69 -27.56
N PHE A 614 -31.50 -26.89 -27.28
CA PHE A 614 -32.66 -27.33 -26.53
C PHE A 614 -33.13 -28.64 -27.17
N PRO A 615 -33.22 -29.74 -26.41
CA PRO A 615 -33.73 -30.99 -26.96
C PRO A 615 -35.13 -30.70 -27.53
N PRO A 616 -35.48 -31.22 -28.72
CA PRO A 616 -36.74 -30.89 -29.37
C PRO A 616 -37.89 -31.19 -28.42
N THR A 617 -38.60 -30.15 -28.00
CA THR A 617 -39.72 -30.26 -27.06
C THR A 617 -40.81 -31.09 -27.72
N LEU A 618 -41.00 -32.32 -27.22
CA LEU A 618 -42.08 -33.21 -27.62
C LEU A 618 -43.42 -32.73 -27.06
N THR A 619 -43.85 -31.54 -27.50
CA THR A 619 -45.15 -30.96 -27.21
C THR A 619 -46.11 -31.33 -28.35
N PRO A 620 -47.13 -32.17 -28.13
CA PRO A 620 -48.02 -32.64 -29.19
C PRO A 620 -49.08 -31.59 -29.53
N THR A 621 -48.68 -30.53 -30.25
CA THR A 621 -49.64 -29.53 -30.74
C THR A 621 -50.50 -30.14 -31.85
N ARG A 622 -51.76 -30.43 -31.54
CA ARG A 622 -52.76 -30.85 -32.53
C ARG A 622 -52.87 -29.80 -33.64
N THR A 623 -52.54 -30.18 -34.87
CA THR A 623 -52.82 -29.37 -36.06
C THR A 623 -54.34 -29.19 -36.20
N PRO A 624 -54.87 -27.95 -36.31
CA PRO A 624 -56.29 -27.73 -36.53
C PRO A 624 -56.66 -28.10 -37.98
N SER A 625 -57.51 -29.12 -38.12
CA SER A 625 -58.08 -29.50 -39.42
C SER A 625 -59.20 -28.52 -39.81
N TRP A 626 -59.03 -27.85 -40.94
CA TRP A 626 -60.06 -26.97 -41.52
C TRP A 626 -61.22 -27.81 -42.08
N PRO A 627 -62.49 -27.42 -41.89
CA PRO A 627 -63.62 -28.16 -42.45
C PRO A 627 -63.67 -28.00 -43.98
N ILE A 628 -63.75 -29.13 -44.68
CA ILE A 628 -63.88 -29.16 -46.14
C ILE A 628 -65.30 -28.71 -46.51
N ILE A 629 -65.42 -27.56 -47.19
CA ILE A 629 -66.67 -27.11 -47.80
C ILE A 629 -66.85 -27.85 -49.12
N SER A 630 -67.86 -28.71 -49.20
CA SER A 630 -68.23 -29.42 -50.42
C SER A 630 -68.93 -28.48 -51.42
N THR A 631 -68.32 -28.21 -52.56
CA THR A 631 -69.01 -27.63 -53.73
C THR A 631 -69.86 -28.70 -54.44
N PRO A 632 -71.05 -28.35 -54.96
CA PRO A 632 -71.89 -29.28 -55.70
C PRO A 632 -71.31 -29.60 -57.09
N SER A 633 -71.69 -30.76 -57.62
CA SER A 633 -71.49 -31.18 -59.02
C SER A 633 -72.87 -31.56 -59.60
N PRO A 634 -73.03 -31.54 -60.93
CA PRO A 634 -74.20 -30.95 -61.60
C PRO A 634 -75.51 -31.74 -61.50
#